data_AF-A0A945K4W8-F1
#
_entry.id   AF-A0A945K4W8-F1
#
_cell.length_a   1.000
_cell.length_b   1.000
_cell.length_c   1.000
_cell.angle_alpha   90.00
_cell.angle_beta   90.00
_cell.angle_gamma   90.00
#
_symmetry.space_group_name_H-M   'P 1'
#
loop_
_entity.id
_entity.type
_entity.pdbx_description
1 polymer ?
#
loop_
_entity_poly.entity_id
_entity_poly.type
_entity_poly.pdbx_seq_one_letter_code
_entity_poly.pdbx_strand_id
1 'polypeptide(L)'
;VQNIGAYGMEVKDSITKVHTLEIKNKEVRIFSNKDCEFSYRNSTFKKDKEKKFIITKVEFKLSKEPLNKTTYGAIKEELKNLKLKANPGAIAEAVIKIRNRKLPNPKVLGNSGSFFKNPVIETTKFEALKKEFPEMVGYTISNSQTKIAAGWLIENAGLKGYRKADAGVHKNQALVLVNYGNASGTEIINLAKEIQQKVKDKYGISIEPEVSIL
;
A
#
# COMPACT_ATOMS: atom_id res chain seq x y z
N VAL A 1 -9.80 6.25 6.67
CA VAL A 1 -10.09 4.80 6.56
C VAL A 1 -8.84 3.94 6.57
N GLN A 2 -7.97 3.97 5.56
CA GLN A 2 -6.84 3.03 5.50
C GLN A 2 -5.50 3.61 5.96
N ASN A 3 -5.44 4.84 6.49
CA ASN A 3 -4.18 5.53 6.73
C ASN A 3 -3.27 5.49 5.48
N ILE A 4 -3.72 6.12 4.37
CA ILE A 4 -2.99 6.05 3.10
C ILE A 4 -1.55 6.52 3.30
N GLY A 5 -0.61 5.85 2.64
CA GLY A 5 0.80 6.14 2.84
C GLY A 5 1.63 5.69 1.66
N ALA A 6 2.58 6.54 1.28
CA ALA A 6 3.53 6.31 0.21
C ALA A 6 4.82 7.08 0.52
N TYR A 7 5.93 6.56 0.02
CA TYR A 7 7.22 7.24 0.10
C TYR A 7 7.67 7.67 1.52
N GLY A 8 7.41 6.82 2.52
CA GLY A 8 7.87 7.04 3.89
C GLY A 8 7.07 8.07 4.70
N MET A 9 5.88 8.42 4.21
CA MET A 9 4.89 9.27 4.88
C MET A 9 3.52 8.59 4.89
N GLU A 10 2.74 8.82 5.95
CA GLU A 10 1.37 8.37 6.10
C GLU A 10 0.46 9.56 6.46
N VAL A 11 -0.84 9.51 6.14
CA VAL A 11 -1.72 10.67 6.45
C VAL A 11 -1.83 10.97 7.93
N LYS A 12 -1.67 9.95 8.80
CA LYS A 12 -1.67 10.13 10.24
C LYS A 12 -0.60 11.13 10.70
N ASP A 13 0.46 11.33 9.91
CA ASP A 13 1.55 12.24 10.23
C ASP A 13 1.11 13.71 10.15
N SER A 14 -0.05 13.99 9.53
CA SER A 14 -0.59 15.35 9.38
C SER A 14 -2.04 15.51 9.81
N ILE A 15 -2.84 14.43 9.89
CA ILE A 15 -4.23 14.52 10.37
C ILE A 15 -4.26 14.93 11.83
N THR A 16 -5.10 15.90 12.18
CA THR A 16 -5.37 16.28 13.58
C THR A 16 -6.73 15.79 14.05
N LYS A 17 -7.75 15.91 13.19
CA LYS A 17 -9.13 15.51 13.49
C LYS A 17 -9.81 14.86 12.28
N VAL A 18 -10.71 13.92 12.56
CA VAL A 18 -11.61 13.32 11.58
C VAL A 18 -13.05 13.52 12.06
N HIS A 19 -13.83 14.23 11.26
CA HIS A 19 -15.25 14.47 11.51
C HIS A 19 -16.07 13.37 10.85
N THR A 20 -17.04 12.87 11.58
CA THR A 20 -17.88 11.75 11.16
C THR A 20 -19.33 11.97 11.50
N LEU A 21 -20.22 11.32 10.75
CA LEU A 21 -21.61 11.12 11.09
C LEU A 21 -21.78 9.64 11.49
N GLU A 22 -22.29 9.39 12.69
CA GLU A 22 -22.67 8.04 13.11
C GLU A 22 -24.01 7.67 12.49
N ILE A 23 -24.08 6.54 11.77
CA ILE A 23 -25.25 6.17 10.96
C ILE A 23 -26.48 5.89 11.84
N LYS A 24 -26.28 5.26 12.99
CA LYS A 24 -27.37 4.76 13.84
C LYS A 24 -28.22 5.89 14.43
N ASN A 25 -27.57 6.91 14.99
CA ASN A 25 -28.19 8.04 15.69
C ASN A 25 -28.14 9.35 14.89
N LYS A 26 -27.42 9.40 13.76
CA LYS A 26 -27.18 10.59 12.94
C LYS A 26 -26.44 11.70 13.69
N GLU A 27 -25.67 11.34 14.72
CA GLU A 27 -24.90 12.29 15.51
C GLU A 27 -23.53 12.57 14.88
N VAL A 28 -23.07 13.82 15.02
CA VAL A 28 -21.73 14.20 14.60
C VAL A 28 -20.74 13.81 15.68
N ARG A 29 -19.73 13.04 15.29
CA ARG A 29 -18.61 12.66 16.17
C ARG A 29 -17.28 13.09 15.57
N ILE A 30 -16.43 13.67 16.41
CA ILE A 30 -15.08 14.10 16.02
C ILE A 30 -14.06 13.21 16.71
N PHE A 31 -13.22 12.56 15.92
CA PHE A 31 -12.11 11.74 16.40
C PHE A 31 -10.82 12.57 16.37
N SER A 32 -10.05 12.56 17.45
CA SER A 32 -8.66 13.03 17.40
C SER A 32 -7.78 12.06 16.60
N ASN A 33 -6.56 12.47 16.26
CA ASN A 33 -5.57 11.58 15.64
C ASN A 33 -5.39 10.29 16.44
N LYS A 34 -5.31 10.38 17.78
CA LYS A 34 -5.16 9.24 18.68
C LYS A 34 -6.38 8.31 18.61
N ASP A 35 -7.59 8.88 18.64
CA ASP A 35 -8.84 8.10 18.61
C ASP A 35 -9.07 7.38 17.28
N CYS A 36 -8.42 7.83 16.20
CA CYS A 36 -8.49 7.15 14.91
C CYS A 36 -7.74 5.81 14.89
N GLU A 37 -6.86 5.55 15.87
CA GLU A 37 -6.02 4.35 15.99
C GLU A 37 -5.31 3.99 14.67
N PHE A 38 -4.67 4.97 14.02
CA PHE A 38 -4.01 4.74 12.74
C PHE A 38 -2.83 3.77 12.89
N SER A 39 -2.79 2.76 12.02
CA SER A 39 -1.64 1.87 11.85
C SER A 39 -1.44 1.54 10.37
N TYR A 40 -0.50 0.66 10.05
CA TYR A 40 -0.17 0.34 8.67
C TYR A 40 -1.40 -0.20 7.92
N ARG A 41 -1.88 0.56 6.92
CA ARG A 41 -3.07 0.25 6.12
C ARG A 41 -4.37 0.04 6.91
N ASN A 42 -4.48 0.67 8.09
CA ASN A 42 -5.58 0.44 9.02
C ASN A 42 -5.95 1.67 9.87
N SER A 43 -7.18 1.70 10.36
CA SER A 43 -7.70 2.65 11.36
C SER A 43 -8.96 2.07 12.00
N THR A 44 -9.50 2.74 13.02
CA THR A 44 -10.80 2.37 13.60
C THR A 44 -11.91 2.23 12.55
N PHE A 45 -11.97 3.18 11.59
CA PHE A 45 -12.92 3.17 10.47
C PHE A 45 -12.79 1.99 9.48
N LYS A 46 -11.68 1.24 9.50
CA LYS A 46 -11.50 0.02 8.65
C LYS A 46 -11.87 -1.25 9.41
N LYS A 47 -11.67 -1.28 10.73
CA LYS A 47 -12.03 -2.42 11.60
C LYS A 47 -13.55 -2.57 11.73
N ASP A 48 -14.28 -1.49 11.51
CA ASP A 48 -15.72 -1.43 11.67
C ASP A 48 -16.48 -2.15 10.54
N LYS A 49 -16.79 -3.43 10.78
CA LYS A 49 -17.58 -4.26 9.86
C LYS A 49 -19.00 -3.73 9.64
N GLU A 50 -19.53 -2.98 10.59
CA GLU A 50 -20.88 -2.41 10.53
C GLU A 50 -20.92 -1.06 9.81
N LYS A 51 -19.75 -0.51 9.42
CA LYS A 51 -19.62 0.81 8.78
C LYS A 51 -20.36 1.90 9.57
N LYS A 52 -20.24 1.93 10.90
CA LYS A 52 -20.97 2.82 11.82
C LYS A 52 -20.77 4.30 11.51
N PHE A 53 -19.63 4.67 10.94
CA PHE A 53 -19.27 6.07 10.72
C PHE A 53 -19.07 6.40 9.24
N ILE A 54 -19.66 7.52 8.81
CA ILE A 54 -19.38 8.18 7.53
C ILE A 54 -18.42 9.34 7.80
N ILE A 55 -17.24 9.33 7.19
CA ILE A 55 -16.29 10.45 7.29
C ILE A 55 -16.80 11.60 6.41
N THR A 56 -16.98 12.78 7.01
CA THR A 56 -17.52 13.97 6.33
C THR A 56 -16.47 15.07 6.13
N LYS A 57 -15.47 15.15 7.01
CA LYS A 57 -14.38 16.14 6.92
C LYS A 57 -13.11 15.61 7.59
N VAL A 58 -11.96 16.00 7.08
CA VAL A 58 -10.64 15.71 7.66
C VAL A 58 -9.87 17.01 7.85
N GLU A 59 -9.25 17.19 9.01
CA GLU A 59 -8.39 18.34 9.31
C GLU A 59 -6.92 17.91 9.30
N PHE A 60 -6.09 18.73 8.66
CA PHE A 60 -4.65 18.52 8.53
C PHE A 60 -3.89 19.69 9.15
N LYS A 61 -2.80 19.38 9.84
CA LYS A 61 -1.78 20.34 10.26
C LYS A 61 -0.54 20.15 9.39
N LEU A 62 -0.23 21.16 8.59
CA LEU A 62 0.94 21.18 7.72
C LEU A 62 2.02 22.11 8.31
N SER A 63 3.28 21.82 8.00
CA SER A 63 4.41 22.67 8.39
C SER A 63 4.53 23.87 7.44
N LYS A 64 4.83 25.05 7.99
CA LYS A 64 5.24 26.22 7.19
C LYS A 64 6.69 26.08 6.70
N GLU A 65 7.51 25.38 7.46
CA GLU A 65 8.89 25.03 7.09
C GLU A 65 8.90 23.71 6.29
N PRO A 66 9.49 23.69 5.08
CA PRO A 66 9.53 22.47 4.27
C PRO A 66 10.37 21.36 4.91
N LEU A 67 9.79 20.17 5.09
CA LEU A 67 10.51 19.00 5.61
C LEU A 67 11.56 18.46 4.63
N ASN A 68 11.34 18.64 3.32
CA ASN A 68 12.22 18.18 2.23
C ASN A 68 12.72 16.73 2.37
N LYS A 69 11.86 15.85 2.87
CA LYS A 69 12.19 14.45 3.16
C LYS A 69 12.36 13.67 1.86
N THR A 70 13.61 13.38 1.51
CA THR A 70 14.00 12.68 0.26
C THR A 70 14.59 11.29 0.53
N THR A 71 14.63 10.86 1.79
CA THR A 71 15.30 9.63 2.24
C THR A 71 14.61 8.35 1.75
N TYR A 72 13.38 8.44 1.25
CA TYR A 72 12.67 7.26 0.77
C TYR A 72 12.96 6.95 -0.70
N GLY A 73 13.72 5.87 -0.91
CA GLY A 73 13.86 5.19 -2.20
C GLY A 73 14.31 6.09 -3.35
N ALA A 74 13.62 5.96 -4.48
CA ALA A 74 13.97 6.57 -5.76
C ALA A 74 13.73 8.10 -5.84
N ILE A 75 13.24 8.77 -4.79
CA ILE A 75 12.95 10.21 -4.84
C ILE A 75 14.24 11.02 -5.05
N LYS A 76 15.28 10.73 -4.27
CA LYS A 76 16.57 11.44 -4.37
C LYS A 76 17.18 11.33 -5.76
N GLU A 77 17.10 10.12 -6.34
CA GLU A 77 17.60 9.84 -7.68
C GLU A 77 16.76 10.53 -8.76
N GLU A 78 15.44 10.52 -8.64
CA GLU A 78 14.55 11.22 -9.57
C GLU A 78 14.77 12.74 -9.53
N LEU A 79 14.94 13.33 -8.34
CA LEU A 79 15.26 14.76 -8.22
C LEU A 79 16.58 15.09 -8.91
N LYS A 80 17.59 14.22 -8.80
CA LYS A 80 18.87 14.36 -9.52
C LYS A 80 18.66 14.31 -11.03
N ASN A 81 17.86 13.35 -11.52
CA ASN A 81 17.54 13.22 -12.95
C ASN A 81 16.80 14.44 -13.50
N LEU A 82 15.91 15.03 -12.69
CA LEU A 82 15.17 16.25 -13.02
C LEU A 82 15.99 17.52 -12.84
N LYS A 83 17.20 17.43 -12.26
CA LYS A 83 18.05 18.58 -11.91
C LYS A 83 17.33 19.59 -10.99
N LEU A 84 16.46 19.09 -10.11
CA LEU A 84 15.70 19.91 -9.16
C LEU A 84 16.27 19.83 -7.76
N LYS A 85 16.29 20.96 -7.06
CA LYS A 85 16.56 20.99 -5.61
C LYS A 85 15.32 20.54 -4.85
N ALA A 86 15.53 19.87 -3.72
CA ALA A 86 14.45 19.37 -2.89
C ALA A 86 13.60 20.55 -2.33
N ASN A 87 12.34 20.58 -2.72
CA ASN A 87 11.27 21.40 -2.16
C ASN A 87 9.95 20.62 -2.33
N PRO A 88 8.84 21.01 -1.66
CA PRO A 88 7.59 20.26 -1.72
C PRO A 88 7.05 20.05 -3.14
N GLY A 89 7.15 21.07 -4.01
CA GLY A 89 6.72 20.99 -5.41
C GLY A 89 7.58 20.02 -6.23
N ALA A 90 8.90 20.11 -6.12
CA ALA A 90 9.82 19.21 -6.80
C ALA A 90 9.69 17.76 -6.33
N ILE A 91 9.49 17.54 -5.03
CA ILE A 91 9.25 16.21 -4.46
C ILE A 91 7.93 15.64 -4.98
N ALA A 92 6.87 16.46 -5.05
CA ALA A 92 5.60 16.05 -5.63
C ALA A 92 5.76 15.66 -7.11
N GLU A 93 6.48 16.45 -7.91
CA GLU A 93 6.76 16.13 -9.32
C GLU A 93 7.52 14.80 -9.46
N ALA A 94 8.60 14.63 -8.70
CA ALA A 94 9.38 13.40 -8.69
C ALA A 94 8.50 12.18 -8.34
N VAL A 95 7.67 12.29 -7.30
CA VAL A 95 6.73 11.24 -6.89
C VAL A 95 5.73 10.91 -8.01
N ILE A 96 5.16 11.92 -8.67
CA ILE A 96 4.23 11.74 -9.78
C ILE A 96 4.91 10.98 -10.92
N LYS A 97 6.11 11.38 -11.34
CA LYS A 97 6.85 10.71 -12.42
C LYS A 97 7.20 9.26 -12.08
N ILE A 98 7.68 9.00 -10.86
CA ILE A 98 7.95 7.63 -10.41
C ILE A 98 6.67 6.79 -10.44
N ARG A 99 5.54 7.33 -9.97
CA ARG A 99 4.25 6.62 -9.95
C ARG A 99 3.74 6.33 -11.35
N ASN A 100 3.80 7.28 -12.27
CA ASN A 100 3.35 7.09 -13.65
C ASN A 100 4.17 6.02 -14.38
N ARG A 101 5.45 5.82 -14.04
CA ARG A 101 6.26 4.72 -14.60
C ARG A 101 5.91 3.35 -14.00
N LYS A 102 5.57 3.30 -12.71
CA LYS A 102 5.39 2.05 -11.97
C LYS A 102 3.95 1.53 -11.94
N LEU A 103 2.95 2.41 -11.95
CA LEU A 103 1.57 2.07 -11.70
C LEU A 103 0.73 2.23 -12.97
N PRO A 104 -0.07 1.23 -13.36
CA PRO A 104 -0.95 1.35 -14.50
C PRO A 104 -2.07 2.36 -14.20
N ASN A 105 -2.37 3.24 -15.18
CA ASN A 105 -3.50 4.15 -15.08
C ASN A 105 -4.81 3.33 -15.09
N PRO A 106 -5.64 3.39 -14.03
CA PRO A 106 -6.88 2.62 -13.96
C PRO A 106 -7.87 2.90 -15.10
N LYS A 107 -7.80 4.08 -15.72
CA LYS A 107 -8.61 4.44 -16.90
C LYS A 107 -8.20 3.70 -18.17
N VAL A 108 -6.95 3.20 -18.22
CA VAL A 108 -6.39 2.47 -19.37
C VAL A 108 -6.39 0.97 -19.09
N LEU A 109 -6.05 0.57 -17.87
CA LEU A 109 -5.98 -0.82 -17.45
C LEU A 109 -6.55 -0.92 -16.04
N GLY A 110 -7.75 -1.49 -15.92
CA GLY A 110 -8.52 -1.50 -14.68
C GLY A 110 -7.72 -2.11 -13.53
N ASN A 111 -7.54 -1.38 -12.44
CA ASN A 111 -6.81 -1.83 -11.26
C ASN A 111 -7.20 -1.01 -10.02
N SER A 112 -6.86 -1.52 -8.84
CA SER A 112 -7.09 -0.88 -7.54
C SER A 112 -5.78 -0.53 -6.83
N GLY A 113 -4.70 -0.28 -7.58
CA GLY A 113 -3.35 -0.10 -7.03
C GLY A 113 -2.76 -1.40 -6.48
N SER A 114 -1.91 -1.28 -5.45
CA SER A 114 -1.35 -2.47 -4.78
C SER A 114 -2.48 -3.29 -4.17
N PHE A 115 -2.62 -4.52 -4.63
CA PHE A 115 -3.69 -5.42 -4.21
C PHE A 115 -3.41 -6.04 -2.84
N PHE A 116 -2.13 -6.28 -2.51
CA PHE A 116 -1.71 -6.89 -1.24
C PHE A 116 -0.94 -5.92 -0.36
N LYS A 117 -1.11 -6.07 0.97
CA LYS A 117 -0.25 -5.45 1.97
C LYS A 117 1.11 -6.13 1.99
N ASN A 118 2.13 -5.40 2.45
CA ASN A 118 3.41 -6.00 2.80
C ASN A 118 3.28 -6.78 4.12
N PRO A 119 3.57 -8.10 4.15
CA PRO A 119 3.48 -8.88 5.37
C PRO A 119 4.55 -8.45 6.37
N VAL A 120 4.21 -8.52 7.65
CA VAL A 120 5.14 -8.34 8.76
C VAL A 120 5.33 -9.69 9.42
N ILE A 121 6.58 -10.14 9.52
CA ILE A 121 6.94 -11.41 10.13
C ILE A 121 8.03 -11.22 11.18
N GLU A 122 8.30 -12.25 11.97
CA GLU A 122 9.43 -12.27 12.89
C GLU A 122 10.76 -12.11 12.14
N THR A 123 11.66 -11.31 12.70
CA THR A 123 12.99 -11.06 12.11
C THR A 123 13.78 -12.36 11.99
N THR A 124 13.68 -13.29 12.95
CA THR A 124 14.32 -14.62 12.89
C THR A 124 13.90 -15.43 11.66
N LYS A 125 12.60 -15.43 11.35
CA LYS A 125 12.06 -16.08 10.14
C LYS A 125 12.51 -15.37 8.87
N PHE A 126 12.58 -14.04 8.87
CA PHE A 126 13.13 -13.29 7.73
C PHE A 126 14.59 -13.66 7.48
N GLU A 127 15.44 -13.68 8.50
CA GLU A 127 16.86 -14.04 8.37
C GLU A 127 17.06 -15.47 7.85
N ALA A 128 16.23 -16.42 8.26
CA ALA A 128 16.24 -17.78 7.71
C ALA A 128 15.91 -17.77 6.20
N LEU A 129 14.81 -17.11 5.82
CA LEU A 129 14.41 -16.98 4.42
C LEU A 129 15.42 -16.20 3.57
N LYS A 130 16.11 -15.21 4.15
CA LYS A 130 17.13 -14.41 3.47
C LYS A 130 18.36 -15.24 3.08
N LYS A 131 18.66 -16.32 3.80
CA LYS A 131 19.72 -17.27 3.41
C LYS A 131 19.35 -18.07 2.16
N GLU A 132 18.10 -18.52 2.07
CA GLU A 132 17.57 -19.25 0.91
C GLU A 132 17.31 -18.31 -0.28
N PHE A 133 16.94 -17.06 0.02
CA PHE A 133 16.62 -16.03 -0.96
C PHE A 133 17.44 -14.75 -0.70
N PRO A 134 18.73 -14.72 -1.10
CA PRO A 134 19.63 -13.59 -0.81
C PRO A 134 19.12 -12.24 -1.28
N GLU A 135 18.32 -12.19 -2.35
CA GLU A 135 17.74 -10.96 -2.90
C GLU A 135 16.44 -10.52 -2.21
N MET A 136 15.94 -11.25 -1.19
CA MET A 136 14.66 -10.95 -0.53
C MET A 136 14.64 -9.55 0.08
N VAL A 137 13.69 -8.71 -0.32
CA VAL A 137 13.61 -7.33 0.16
C VAL A 137 12.76 -7.26 1.44
N GLY A 138 13.39 -6.87 2.54
CA GLY A 138 12.75 -6.64 3.84
C GLY A 138 13.17 -5.31 4.46
N TYR A 139 12.30 -4.75 5.29
CA TYR A 139 12.54 -3.52 6.04
C TYR A 139 12.29 -3.80 7.52
N THR A 140 13.33 -3.74 8.35
CA THR A 140 13.22 -3.87 9.79
C THR A 140 12.34 -2.75 10.34
N ILE A 141 11.29 -3.12 11.08
CA ILE A 141 10.38 -2.16 11.72
C ILE A 141 10.53 -2.14 13.24
N SER A 142 11.09 -3.20 13.82
CA SER A 142 11.49 -3.29 15.23
C SER A 142 12.57 -4.37 15.38
N ASN A 143 13.11 -4.53 16.58
CA ASN A 143 14.10 -5.59 16.87
C ASN A 143 13.55 -7.01 16.59
N SER A 144 12.24 -7.21 16.67
CA SER A 144 11.60 -8.52 16.49
C SER A 144 10.79 -8.66 15.20
N GLN A 145 10.52 -7.57 14.48
CA GLN A 145 9.65 -7.60 13.31
C GLN A 145 10.31 -7.00 12.06
N THR A 146 10.14 -7.70 10.95
CA THR A 146 10.58 -7.28 9.62
C THR A 146 9.40 -7.30 8.66
N LYS A 147 9.25 -6.19 7.91
CA LYS A 147 8.22 -6.03 6.88
C LYS A 147 8.79 -6.40 5.52
N ILE A 148 8.25 -7.42 4.89
CA ILE A 148 8.72 -7.93 3.61
C ILE A 148 8.00 -7.25 2.46
N ALA A 149 8.71 -6.93 1.38
CA ALA A 149 8.10 -6.43 0.15
C ALA A 149 7.27 -7.54 -0.53
N ALA A 150 5.94 -7.47 -0.44
CA ALA A 150 5.06 -8.46 -1.07
C ALA A 150 5.22 -8.48 -2.61
N GLY A 151 5.57 -7.35 -3.24
CA GLY A 151 5.89 -7.32 -4.66
C GLY A 151 7.09 -8.21 -5.01
N TRP A 152 8.11 -8.27 -4.14
CA TRP A 152 9.25 -9.17 -4.34
C TRP A 152 8.82 -10.63 -4.23
N LEU A 153 7.99 -10.98 -3.23
CA LEU A 153 7.48 -12.35 -3.06
C LEU A 153 6.70 -12.82 -4.30
N ILE A 154 5.81 -11.98 -4.82
CA ILE A 154 4.98 -12.31 -5.99
C ILE A 154 5.84 -12.40 -7.25
N GLU A 155 6.79 -11.48 -7.43
CA GLU A 155 7.71 -11.52 -8.58
C GLU A 155 8.62 -12.75 -8.55
N ASN A 156 9.25 -13.04 -7.40
CA ASN A 156 10.12 -14.20 -7.25
C ASN A 156 9.35 -15.53 -7.33
N ALA A 157 8.05 -15.53 -7.03
CA ALA A 157 7.15 -16.65 -7.31
C ALA A 157 6.79 -16.82 -8.81
N GLY A 158 7.34 -15.98 -9.69
CA GLY A 158 7.14 -16.05 -11.14
C GLY A 158 5.81 -15.47 -11.61
N LEU A 159 5.14 -14.66 -10.79
CA LEU A 159 3.78 -14.20 -11.06
C LEU A 159 3.73 -12.80 -11.68
N LYS A 160 4.85 -12.07 -11.77
CA LYS A 160 4.86 -10.76 -12.45
C LYS A 160 4.54 -10.93 -13.93
N GLY A 161 3.50 -10.25 -14.41
CA GLY A 161 3.01 -10.39 -15.79
C GLY A 161 2.14 -11.64 -16.03
N TYR A 162 1.91 -12.48 -15.03
CA TYR A 162 1.02 -13.65 -15.15
C TYR A 162 -0.40 -13.22 -15.49
N ARG A 163 -1.07 -13.95 -16.38
CA ARG A 163 -2.41 -13.63 -16.87
C ARG A 163 -3.22 -14.91 -17.04
N LYS A 164 -4.49 -14.86 -16.65
CA LYS A 164 -5.49 -15.90 -16.85
C LYS A 164 -6.79 -15.25 -17.33
N ALA A 165 -7.15 -15.47 -18.60
CA ALA A 165 -8.19 -14.71 -19.28
C ALA A 165 -7.93 -13.19 -19.12
N ASP A 166 -8.91 -12.40 -18.68
CA ASP A 166 -8.73 -10.95 -18.52
C ASP A 166 -8.19 -10.52 -17.15
N ALA A 167 -8.06 -11.44 -16.18
CA ALA A 167 -7.41 -11.16 -14.91
C ALA A 167 -5.89 -11.41 -15.02
N GLY A 168 -5.08 -10.51 -14.48
CA GLY A 168 -3.64 -10.75 -14.41
C GLY A 168 -2.90 -9.90 -13.40
N VAL A 169 -1.59 -10.11 -13.32
CA VAL A 169 -0.63 -9.32 -12.56
C VAL A 169 0.06 -8.36 -13.53
N HIS A 170 0.22 -7.10 -13.15
CA HIS A 170 0.83 -6.10 -14.01
C HIS A 170 2.30 -6.44 -14.32
N LYS A 171 2.70 -6.33 -15.59
CA LYS A 171 4.05 -6.66 -16.09
C LYS A 171 5.20 -5.89 -15.41
N ASN A 172 4.94 -4.66 -14.96
CA ASN A 172 5.96 -3.81 -14.34
C ASN A 172 5.79 -3.69 -12.82
N GLN A 173 4.71 -4.24 -12.25
CA GLN A 173 4.45 -4.10 -10.82
C GLN A 173 3.67 -5.31 -10.28
N ALA A 174 4.38 -6.22 -9.63
CA ALA A 174 3.84 -7.49 -9.15
C ALA A 174 2.75 -7.35 -8.07
N LEU A 175 2.68 -6.20 -7.38
CA LEU A 175 1.60 -5.93 -6.42
C LEU A 175 0.26 -5.58 -7.06
N VAL A 176 0.22 -5.23 -8.34
CA VAL A 176 -0.99 -4.70 -8.97
C VAL A 176 -1.67 -5.79 -9.77
N LEU A 177 -2.89 -6.16 -9.35
CA LEU A 177 -3.77 -6.97 -10.18
C LEU A 177 -4.50 -6.07 -11.17
N VAL A 178 -4.67 -6.58 -12.39
CA VAL A 178 -5.20 -5.83 -13.53
C VAL A 178 -6.33 -6.59 -14.19
N ASN A 179 -7.30 -5.83 -14.69
CA ASN A 179 -8.34 -6.27 -15.61
C ASN A 179 -7.96 -5.78 -17.02
N TYR A 180 -7.68 -6.73 -17.93
CA TYR A 180 -7.36 -6.47 -19.35
C TYR A 180 -8.59 -6.19 -20.23
N GLY A 181 -9.80 -6.26 -19.67
CA GLY A 181 -11.04 -5.98 -20.39
C GLY A 181 -12.25 -6.34 -19.52
N ASN A 182 -12.63 -7.62 -19.53
CA ASN A 182 -13.89 -8.11 -19.00
C ASN A 182 -13.75 -8.98 -17.75
N ALA A 183 -12.64 -8.90 -17.01
CA ALA A 183 -12.45 -9.69 -15.80
C ALA A 183 -13.53 -9.35 -14.76
N SER A 184 -14.26 -10.38 -14.35
CA SER A 184 -15.20 -10.31 -13.23
C SER A 184 -14.49 -10.17 -11.89
N GLY A 185 -15.22 -9.69 -10.87
CA GLY A 185 -14.71 -9.65 -9.50
C GLY A 185 -14.27 -11.03 -9.00
N THR A 186 -15.00 -12.09 -9.37
CA THR A 186 -14.67 -13.49 -9.05
C THR A 186 -13.35 -13.93 -9.67
N GLU A 187 -13.07 -13.57 -10.93
CA GLU A 187 -11.80 -13.90 -11.57
C GLU A 187 -10.61 -13.20 -10.89
N ILE A 188 -10.77 -11.92 -10.52
CA ILE A 188 -9.75 -11.18 -9.77
C ILE A 188 -9.52 -11.79 -8.38
N ILE A 189 -10.60 -12.19 -7.68
CA ILE A 189 -10.51 -12.86 -6.37
C ILE A 189 -9.83 -14.23 -6.50
N ASN A 190 -10.15 -15.01 -7.53
CA ASN A 190 -9.53 -16.31 -7.76
C ASN A 190 -8.04 -16.17 -8.09
N LEU A 191 -7.67 -15.19 -8.91
CA LEU A 191 -6.27 -14.85 -9.15
C LEU A 191 -5.57 -14.45 -7.83
N ALA A 192 -6.21 -13.62 -7.00
CA ALA A 192 -5.63 -13.23 -5.72
C ALA A 192 -5.39 -14.43 -4.79
N LYS A 193 -6.35 -15.37 -4.71
CA LYS A 193 -6.21 -16.62 -3.94
C LYS A 193 -5.07 -17.49 -4.49
N GLU A 194 -4.94 -17.61 -5.81
CA GLU A 194 -3.84 -18.35 -6.43
C GLU A 194 -2.47 -17.76 -6.05
N ILE A 195 -2.35 -16.43 -6.06
CA ILE A 195 -1.13 -15.73 -5.65
C ILE A 195 -0.84 -15.95 -4.16
N GLN A 196 -1.84 -15.82 -3.30
CA GLN A 196 -1.70 -16.08 -1.86
C GLN A 196 -1.21 -17.50 -1.59
N GLN A 197 -1.78 -18.49 -2.27
CA GLN A 197 -1.41 -19.89 -2.13
C GLN A 197 0.04 -20.11 -2.58
N LYS A 198 0.44 -19.62 -3.77
CA LYS A 198 1.82 -19.74 -4.26
C LYS A 198 2.85 -19.08 -3.34
N VAL A 199 2.54 -17.90 -2.78
CA VAL A 199 3.43 -17.23 -1.83
C VAL A 199 3.51 -18.00 -0.50
N LYS A 200 2.39 -18.56 -0.04
CA LYS A 200 2.37 -19.39 1.17
C LYS A 200 3.17 -20.68 0.98
N ASP A 201 2.99 -21.36 -0.14
CA ASP A 201 3.69 -22.62 -0.42
C ASP A 201 5.19 -22.42 -0.59
N LYS A 202 5.60 -21.33 -1.25
CA LYS A 202 7.02 -21.08 -1.53
C LYS A 202 7.80 -20.50 -0.35
N TYR A 203 7.18 -19.67 0.49
CA TYR A 203 7.90 -18.93 1.55
C TYR A 203 7.35 -19.18 2.95
N GLY A 204 6.24 -19.91 3.09
CA GLY A 204 5.51 -20.03 4.35
C GLY A 204 4.95 -18.69 4.85
N ILE A 205 4.76 -17.70 3.97
CA ILE A 205 4.29 -16.35 4.33
C ILE A 205 2.86 -16.17 3.81
N SER A 206 1.96 -15.70 4.68
CA SER A 206 0.63 -15.28 4.28
C SER A 206 0.63 -13.79 3.91
N ILE A 207 0.04 -13.45 2.77
CA ILE A 207 -0.20 -12.06 2.34
C ILE A 207 -1.70 -11.76 2.34
N GLU A 208 -2.05 -10.53 2.71
CA GLU A 208 -3.44 -10.10 2.85
C GLU A 208 -3.81 -9.05 1.79
N PRO A 209 -5.04 -9.06 1.26
CA PRO A 209 -5.53 -7.97 0.44
C PRO A 209 -5.51 -6.62 1.18
N GLU A 210 -5.04 -5.59 0.49
CA GLU A 210 -5.18 -4.19 0.91
C GLU A 210 -6.57 -3.63 0.53
N VAL A 211 -7.10 -4.11 -0.59
CA VAL A 211 -8.40 -3.73 -1.16
C VAL A 211 -9.56 -4.23 -0.31
N SER A 212 -10.68 -3.51 -0.36
CA SER A 212 -11.94 -3.97 0.22
C SER A 212 -12.67 -4.85 -0.79
N ILE A 213 -12.90 -6.11 -0.42
CA ILE A 213 -13.73 -7.05 -1.16
C ILE A 213 -15.15 -6.93 -0.58
N LEU A 214 -16.15 -6.72 -1.44
CA LEU A 214 -17.56 -6.54 -1.08
C LEU A 214 -18.33 -7.85 -1.21
#